data_AF-A0A8H4S8D7-F1
#
_entry.id   AF-A0A8H4S8D7-F1
#
_cell.length_a   1.000
_cell.length_b   1.000
_cell.length_c   1.000
_cell.angle_alpha   90.00
_cell.angle_beta   90.00
_cell.angle_gamma   90.00
#
_symmetry.space_group_name_H-M   'P 1'
#
loop_
_entity.id
_entity.type
_entity.pdbx_description
1 polymer ?
#
loop_
_entity_poly.entity_id
_entity_poly.type
_entity_poly.pdbx_seq_one_letter_code
_entity_poly.pdbx_strand_id
1 'polypeptide(L)'
;MPAKELNKSCMECKDAEFELTVRKRQLCSLCFKRFIAHKVQSRLSVYRAFGLDGPKTQLLLPVSFGVSSSVLLHILNTDRQHRLDNGRPLGYDFKILVIEPSTVAATGNPFDQNYDALEKNFPMHTISRIPFHSIFNYVPEMEEIMREYAGSRFIDDSTRSNEERLAAFRASISTPTSRTDVDTVLLTRLIVEFAKKSGCESVIWGDSDSRLAAKALAGVAKGRGASLTWQVSDGMSPWGVRFEYPLRDLYKAELLQYESVCAELSDIVIPDQPPSDNVLTKNLSIDELMLRYVQNQGAKYPGVMANVARTANKLNPSTSDNAPTCALCAGLVGNVKGNSGVTVANQAEDNHSSQFCYGCMRSRPEELC
;
A
#
# COMPACT_ATOMS: atom_id res chain seq x y z
N MET A 1 -36.73 37.28 -13.81
CA MET A 1 -36.87 35.82 -13.68
C MET A 1 -36.45 35.44 -12.28
N PRO A 2 -37.34 34.92 -11.42
CA PRO A 2 -36.91 34.46 -10.10
C PRO A 2 -35.96 33.27 -10.29
N ALA A 3 -34.80 33.33 -9.65
CA ALA A 3 -33.83 32.24 -9.69
C ALA A 3 -34.51 30.96 -9.19
N LYS A 4 -34.49 29.92 -10.02
CA LYS A 4 -35.00 28.60 -9.68
C LYS A 4 -34.21 28.12 -8.46
N GLU A 5 -34.83 28.07 -7.28
CA GLU A 5 -34.20 27.51 -6.08
C GLU A 5 -33.78 26.08 -6.42
N LEU A 6 -32.47 25.89 -6.61
CA LEU A 6 -31.89 24.57 -6.79
C LEU A 6 -32.17 23.81 -5.51
N ASN A 7 -33.04 22.81 -5.59
CA ASN A 7 -33.41 21.94 -4.48
C ASN A 7 -32.14 21.45 -3.79
N LYS A 8 -31.92 21.92 -2.55
CA LYS A 8 -30.72 21.65 -1.76
C LYS A 8 -30.79 20.34 -0.96
N SER A 9 -31.79 19.50 -1.18
CA SER A 9 -31.92 18.24 -0.44
C SER A 9 -30.91 17.18 -0.88
N CYS A 10 -30.50 16.35 0.07
CA CYS A 10 -29.68 15.16 -0.17
C CYS A 10 -30.45 14.16 -1.04
N MET A 11 -29.80 13.67 -2.09
CA MET A 11 -30.41 12.72 -3.03
C MET A 11 -30.78 11.36 -2.41
N GLU A 12 -30.15 10.97 -1.30
CA GLU A 12 -30.31 9.64 -0.70
C GLU A 12 -31.39 9.61 0.39
N CYS A 13 -31.28 10.47 1.41
CA CYS A 13 -32.25 10.52 2.50
C CYS A 13 -33.42 11.47 2.22
N LYS A 14 -33.24 12.50 1.38
CA LYS A 14 -34.21 13.60 1.15
C LYS A 14 -34.57 14.45 2.38
N ASP A 15 -34.03 14.12 3.54
CA ASP A 15 -34.36 14.76 4.83
C ASP A 15 -33.36 15.84 5.28
N ALA A 16 -32.16 15.86 4.70
CA ALA A 16 -31.09 16.80 5.04
C ALA A 16 -30.64 17.60 3.82
N GLU A 17 -30.04 18.76 4.02
CA GLU A 17 -29.37 19.49 2.94
C GLU A 17 -28.13 18.75 2.44
N PHE A 18 -27.82 18.85 1.15
CA PHE A 18 -26.58 18.32 0.62
C PHE A 18 -25.41 19.24 0.97
N GLU A 19 -24.29 18.64 1.36
CA GLU A 19 -23.05 19.34 1.72
C GLU A 19 -21.94 19.01 0.72
N LEU A 20 -22.03 17.84 0.09
CA LEU A 20 -20.97 17.25 -0.71
C LEU A 20 -21.50 16.85 -2.09
N THR A 21 -20.67 17.02 -3.11
CA THR A 21 -20.93 16.52 -4.47
C THR A 21 -19.91 15.46 -4.84
N VAL A 22 -20.38 14.22 -5.02
CA VAL A 22 -19.54 13.04 -5.27
C VAL A 22 -20.07 12.32 -6.50
N ARG A 23 -19.26 12.20 -7.55
CA ARG A 23 -19.64 11.55 -8.83
C ARG A 23 -21.01 12.02 -9.36
N LYS A 24 -21.26 13.34 -9.32
CA LYS A 24 -22.52 14.01 -9.70
C LYS A 24 -23.73 13.72 -8.77
N ARG A 25 -23.52 13.09 -7.61
CA ARG A 25 -24.53 12.92 -6.56
C ARG A 25 -24.36 13.99 -5.48
N GLN A 26 -25.45 14.60 -5.07
CA GLN A 26 -25.51 15.57 -3.99
C GLN A 26 -25.92 14.87 -2.70
N LEU A 27 -25.01 14.77 -1.73
CA LEU A 27 -25.18 13.99 -0.50
C LEU A 27 -24.92 14.85 0.74
N CYS A 28 -25.65 14.60 1.83
CA CYS A 28 -25.24 15.04 3.16
C CYS A 28 -24.04 14.20 3.65
N SER A 29 -23.29 14.71 4.63
CA SER A 29 -22.14 14.01 5.22
C SER A 29 -22.43 12.58 5.68
N LEU A 30 -23.58 12.32 6.31
CA LEU A 30 -23.95 10.97 6.78
C LEU A 30 -24.17 9.98 5.62
N CYS A 31 -24.94 10.38 4.61
CA CYS A 31 -25.20 9.54 3.42
C CYS A 31 -23.93 9.30 2.62
N PHE A 32 -23.04 10.31 2.55
CA PHE A 32 -21.73 10.15 1.96
C PHE A 32 -20.85 9.14 2.72
N LYS A 33 -20.74 9.26 4.06
CA LYS A 33 -19.99 8.30 4.88
C LYS A 33 -20.48 6.87 4.67
N ARG A 34 -21.80 6.67 4.65
CA ARG A 34 -22.43 5.36 4.36
C ARG A 34 -22.11 4.85 2.96
N PHE A 35 -22.15 5.72 1.95
CA PHE A 35 -21.82 5.36 0.56
C PHE A 35 -20.37 4.87 0.42
N ILE A 36 -19.42 5.57 1.04
CA ILE A 36 -18.00 5.20 1.03
C ILE A 36 -17.77 3.89 1.83
N ALA A 37 -18.32 3.79 3.03
CA ALA A 37 -18.19 2.62 3.88
C ALA A 37 -18.77 1.35 3.22
N HIS A 38 -19.91 1.46 2.53
CA HIS A 38 -20.53 0.34 1.82
C HIS A 38 -19.58 -0.28 0.77
N LYS A 39 -18.81 0.53 0.04
CA LYS A 39 -17.84 0.03 -0.94
C LYS A 39 -16.75 -0.81 -0.29
N VAL A 40 -16.21 -0.34 0.84
CA VAL A 40 -15.21 -1.05 1.63
C VAL A 40 -15.77 -2.37 2.18
N GLN A 41 -16.95 -2.32 2.78
CA GLN A 41 -17.62 -3.49 3.35
C GLN A 41 -18.01 -4.54 2.31
N SER A 42 -18.37 -4.11 1.10
CA SER A 42 -18.68 -5.03 0.00
C SER A 42 -17.43 -5.83 -0.41
N ARG A 43 -16.25 -5.21 -0.41
CA ARG A 43 -14.98 -5.87 -0.73
C ARG A 43 -14.59 -6.88 0.36
N LEU A 44 -14.75 -6.52 1.62
CA LEU A 44 -14.46 -7.40 2.75
C LEU A 44 -15.56 -8.43 3.04
N SER A 45 -16.56 -8.55 2.16
CA SER A 45 -17.65 -9.52 2.32
C SER A 45 -17.18 -10.98 2.29
N VAL A 46 -15.99 -11.24 1.72
CA VAL A 46 -15.33 -12.56 1.73
C VAL A 46 -14.95 -13.02 3.15
N TYR A 47 -14.80 -12.08 4.09
CA TYR A 47 -14.52 -12.35 5.51
C TYR A 47 -15.78 -12.28 6.37
N ARG A 48 -16.98 -12.45 5.79
CA ARG A 48 -18.22 -12.47 6.59
C ARG A 48 -18.30 -13.74 7.42
N ALA A 49 -18.73 -13.59 8.68
CA ALA A 49 -19.05 -14.72 9.55
C ALA A 49 -20.22 -15.51 8.96
N PHE A 50 -20.03 -16.83 8.82
CA PHE A 50 -21.14 -17.77 8.67
C PHE A 50 -21.41 -18.40 10.04
N GLY A 51 -22.32 -17.80 10.82
CA GLY A 51 -22.70 -18.27 12.16
C GLY A 51 -22.00 -17.57 13.32
N LEU A 52 -22.36 -17.94 14.55
CA LEU A 52 -21.82 -17.37 15.80
C LEU A 52 -20.44 -17.94 16.20
N ASP A 53 -20.12 -19.15 15.71
CA ASP A 53 -18.93 -19.93 16.09
C ASP A 53 -17.88 -20.05 14.97
N GLY A 54 -17.97 -19.23 13.92
CA GLY A 54 -17.01 -19.26 12.81
C GLY A 54 -15.61 -18.80 13.25
N PRO A 55 -14.52 -19.39 12.71
CA PRO A 55 -13.17 -18.94 13.02
C PRO A 55 -13.02 -17.47 12.63
N LYS A 56 -12.64 -16.63 13.59
CA LYS A 56 -12.40 -15.21 13.36
C LYS A 56 -11.10 -15.07 12.58
N THR A 57 -11.20 -14.73 11.30
CA THR A 57 -10.02 -14.41 10.50
C THR A 57 -9.33 -13.20 11.11
N GLN A 58 -8.05 -13.31 11.42
CA GLN A 58 -7.25 -12.19 11.89
C GLN A 58 -6.62 -11.49 10.69
N LEU A 59 -6.85 -10.18 10.57
CA LEU A 59 -6.32 -9.34 9.52
C LEU A 59 -5.24 -8.40 10.09
N LEU A 60 -4.35 -7.91 9.23
CA LEU A 60 -3.39 -6.85 9.55
C LEU A 60 -3.73 -5.59 8.74
N LEU A 61 -3.81 -4.44 9.40
CA LEU A 61 -3.95 -3.14 8.78
C LEU A 61 -2.69 -2.29 9.02
N PRO A 62 -1.82 -2.12 8.02
CA PRO A 62 -0.73 -1.17 8.08
C PRO A 62 -1.26 0.26 8.00
N VAL A 63 -0.92 1.09 8.99
CA VAL A 63 -1.30 2.50 9.06
C VAL A 63 -0.07 3.36 8.86
N SER A 64 -0.09 4.17 7.79
CA SER A 64 1.01 5.07 7.44
C SER A 64 0.73 6.52 7.82
N PHE A 65 -0.35 6.77 8.57
CA PHE A 65 -0.93 8.09 8.87
C PHE A 65 -1.37 8.93 7.66
N GLY A 66 -1.22 8.41 6.43
CA GLY A 66 -1.77 9.06 5.25
C GLY A 66 -3.29 8.89 5.19
N VAL A 67 -3.97 9.83 4.54
CA VAL A 67 -5.44 9.90 4.47
C VAL A 67 -6.10 8.56 4.16
N SER A 68 -5.58 7.80 3.21
CA SER A 68 -6.21 6.54 2.80
C SER A 68 -6.15 5.47 3.90
N SER A 69 -5.01 5.30 4.56
CA SER A 69 -4.87 4.30 5.63
C SER A 69 -5.70 4.67 6.87
N SER A 70 -5.76 5.95 7.23
CA SER A 70 -6.52 6.43 8.37
C SER A 70 -8.03 6.37 8.11
N VAL A 71 -8.49 6.74 6.91
CA VAL A 71 -9.91 6.61 6.51
C VAL A 71 -10.33 5.14 6.50
N LEU A 72 -9.49 4.24 5.98
CA LEU A 72 -9.78 2.80 6.03
C LEU A 72 -9.94 2.32 7.47
N LEU A 73 -9.00 2.68 8.36
CA LEU A 73 -9.09 2.36 9.79
C LEU A 73 -10.41 2.84 10.40
N HIS A 74 -10.76 4.11 10.17
CA HIS A 74 -12.00 4.69 10.70
C HIS A 74 -13.25 3.95 10.21
N ILE A 75 -13.33 3.62 8.91
CA ILE A 75 -14.44 2.86 8.34
C ILE A 75 -14.55 1.46 8.98
N LEU A 76 -13.42 0.75 9.14
CA LEU A 76 -13.39 -0.59 9.73
C LEU A 76 -13.76 -0.56 11.22
N ASN A 77 -13.27 0.42 11.96
CA ASN A 77 -13.64 0.60 13.36
C ASN A 77 -15.12 0.93 13.53
N THR A 78 -15.67 1.81 12.69
CA THR A 78 -17.09 2.16 12.71
C THR A 78 -17.98 0.94 12.40
N ASP A 79 -17.63 0.13 11.39
CA ASP A 79 -18.38 -1.11 11.09
C ASP A 79 -18.30 -2.12 12.24
N ARG A 80 -17.12 -2.27 12.85
CA ARG A 80 -16.93 -3.13 14.02
C ARG A 80 -17.83 -2.69 15.18
N GLN A 81 -17.78 -1.42 15.57
CA GLN A 81 -18.59 -0.88 16.67
C GLN A 81 -20.08 -1.07 16.38
N HIS A 82 -20.53 -0.67 15.18
CA HIS A 82 -21.93 -0.85 14.78
C HIS A 82 -22.37 -2.33 14.81
N ARG A 83 -21.50 -3.29 14.48
CA ARG A 83 -21.83 -4.72 14.59
C ARG A 83 -21.94 -5.16 16.05
N LEU A 84 -20.99 -4.75 16.90
CA LEU A 84 -20.99 -5.09 18.32
C LEU A 84 -22.22 -4.52 19.03
N ASP A 85 -22.54 -3.25 18.81
CA ASP A 85 -23.71 -2.57 19.41
C ASP A 85 -25.03 -3.23 19.01
N ASN A 86 -25.07 -3.85 17.82
CA ASN A 86 -26.24 -4.56 17.30
C ASN A 86 -26.17 -6.08 17.51
N GLY A 87 -25.23 -6.60 18.32
CA GLY A 87 -25.08 -8.03 18.61
C GLY A 87 -24.80 -8.90 17.38
N ARG A 88 -24.22 -8.32 16.32
CA ARG A 88 -23.89 -9.04 15.07
C ARG A 88 -22.49 -9.65 15.15
N PRO A 89 -22.29 -10.88 14.64
CA PRO A 89 -20.98 -11.50 14.66
C PRO A 89 -19.98 -10.72 13.80
N LEU A 90 -18.76 -10.63 14.31
CA LEU A 90 -17.58 -10.14 13.60
C LEU A 90 -16.98 -11.32 12.84
N GLY A 91 -17.04 -11.29 11.50
CA GLY A 91 -16.40 -12.33 10.67
C GLY A 91 -14.89 -12.25 10.63
N TYR A 92 -14.34 -11.11 11.05
CA TYR A 92 -12.90 -10.90 11.18
C TYR A 92 -12.60 -9.96 12.34
N ASP A 93 -11.37 -10.01 12.83
CA ASP A 93 -10.75 -8.97 13.64
C ASP A 93 -9.51 -8.43 12.92
N PHE A 94 -8.99 -7.26 13.30
CA PHE A 94 -7.78 -6.71 12.71
C PHE A 94 -6.82 -6.13 13.75
N LYS A 95 -5.52 -6.33 13.51
CA LYS A 95 -4.43 -5.69 14.26
C LYS A 95 -3.91 -4.49 13.46
N ILE A 96 -3.46 -3.47 14.15
CA ILE A 96 -2.91 -2.25 13.54
C ILE A 96 -1.39 -2.31 13.63
N LEU A 97 -0.71 -2.10 12.49
CA LEU A 97 0.74 -1.99 12.44
C LEU A 97 1.14 -0.59 11.96
N VAL A 98 1.97 0.07 12.75
CA VAL A 98 2.63 1.32 12.40
C VAL A 98 4.11 1.04 12.22
N ILE A 99 4.62 1.27 11.01
CA ILE A 99 6.07 1.34 10.79
C ILE A 99 6.47 2.80 10.95
N GLU A 100 7.43 3.07 11.85
CA GLU A 100 7.82 4.42 12.22
C GLU A 100 8.24 5.25 10.99
N PRO A 101 7.48 6.29 10.60
CA PRO A 101 7.76 7.03 9.37
C PRO A 101 9.17 7.64 9.33
N SER A 102 9.68 8.09 10.47
CA SER A 102 11.02 8.65 10.63
C SER A 102 12.15 7.67 10.26
N THR A 103 11.92 6.37 10.45
CA THR A 103 12.89 5.32 10.11
C THR A 103 12.82 4.91 8.64
N VAL A 104 11.71 5.24 7.96
CA VAL A 104 11.53 5.00 6.52
C VAL A 104 12.09 6.16 5.73
N ALA A 105 11.73 7.39 6.05
CA ALA A 105 12.23 8.58 5.41
C ALA A 105 12.48 9.67 6.45
N ALA A 106 13.48 10.52 6.22
CA ALA A 106 13.75 11.68 7.06
C ALA A 106 12.65 12.74 6.82
N THR A 107 11.45 12.51 7.35
CA THR A 107 10.27 13.36 7.16
C THR A 107 10.30 14.61 8.03
N GLY A 108 11.19 14.68 9.04
CA GLY A 108 11.36 15.83 9.94
C GLY A 108 10.14 16.15 10.83
N ASN A 109 9.00 15.52 10.59
CA ASN A 109 7.75 15.76 11.29
C ASN A 109 7.62 14.79 12.47
N PRO A 110 7.44 15.30 13.70
CA PRO A 110 7.02 14.48 14.84
C PRO A 110 5.70 13.78 14.50
N PHE A 111 5.65 12.45 14.61
CA PHE A 111 4.42 11.68 14.44
C PHE A 111 3.88 11.12 15.76
N ASP A 112 4.59 11.33 16.87
CA ASP A 112 4.19 10.80 18.18
C ASP A 112 2.80 11.34 18.59
N GLN A 113 2.50 12.61 18.32
CA GLN A 113 1.16 13.17 18.55
C GLN A 113 0.07 12.44 17.75
N ASN A 114 0.34 12.12 16.48
CA ASN A 114 -0.60 11.37 15.64
C ASN A 114 -0.75 9.92 16.13
N TYR A 115 0.33 9.33 16.64
CA TYR A 115 0.31 8.00 17.25
C TYR A 115 -0.50 8.00 18.56
N ASP A 116 -0.31 8.99 19.43
CA ASP A 116 -1.08 9.14 20.66
C ASP A 116 -2.58 9.34 20.35
N ALA A 117 -2.90 10.13 19.32
CA ALA A 117 -4.27 10.30 18.84
C ALA A 117 -4.86 9.00 18.28
N LEU A 118 -4.06 8.20 17.57
CA LEU A 118 -4.44 6.88 17.08
C LEU A 118 -4.78 5.94 18.24
N GLU A 119 -3.92 5.83 19.26
CA GLU A 119 -4.17 4.98 20.43
C GLU A 119 -5.41 5.42 21.19
N LYS A 120 -5.58 6.73 21.40
CA LYS A 120 -6.73 7.31 22.10
C LYS A 120 -8.05 7.06 21.36
N ASN A 121 -8.07 7.20 20.04
CA ASN A 121 -9.30 7.09 19.24
C ASN A 121 -9.66 5.63 18.91
N PHE A 122 -8.71 4.69 19.03
CA PHE A 122 -8.90 3.29 18.67
C PHE A 122 -8.47 2.30 19.77
N PRO A 123 -8.90 2.46 21.04
CA PRO A 123 -8.40 1.70 22.20
C PRO A 123 -8.77 0.21 22.17
N MET A 124 -9.73 -0.18 21.33
CA MET A 124 -10.22 -1.56 21.21
C MET A 124 -9.36 -2.45 20.31
N HIS A 125 -8.31 -1.90 19.68
CA HIS A 125 -7.46 -2.61 18.73
C HIS A 125 -6.07 -2.87 19.30
N THR A 126 -5.45 -3.98 18.92
CA THR A 126 -4.03 -4.20 19.18
C THR A 126 -3.22 -3.36 18.20
N ILE A 127 -2.53 -2.34 18.71
CA ILE A 127 -1.66 -1.45 17.95
C ILE A 127 -0.21 -1.86 18.22
N SER A 128 0.57 -2.04 17.15
CA SER A 128 2.00 -2.32 17.24
C SER A 128 2.78 -1.27 16.46
N ARG A 129 3.81 -0.72 17.09
CA ARG A 129 4.75 0.24 16.49
C ARG A 129 6.12 -0.42 16.40
N ILE A 130 6.71 -0.46 15.20
CA ILE A 130 8.06 -1.00 14.98
C ILE A 130 8.86 -0.12 14.04
N PRO A 131 10.19 0.01 14.23
CA PRO A 131 11.03 0.73 13.29
C PRO A 131 11.29 -0.09 12.02
N PHE A 132 11.58 0.57 10.90
CA PHE A 132 11.83 -0.06 9.60
C PHE A 132 13.02 -1.03 9.63
N HIS A 133 14.06 -0.71 10.39
CA HIS A 133 15.21 -1.57 10.60
C HIS A 133 14.89 -2.85 11.40
N SER A 134 13.66 -3.03 11.89
CA SER A 134 13.22 -4.31 12.46
C SER A 134 13.20 -5.45 11.45
N ILE A 135 13.33 -5.18 10.14
CA ILE A 135 13.38 -6.22 9.11
C ILE A 135 14.40 -7.32 9.41
N PHE A 136 15.56 -7.00 10.00
CA PHE A 136 16.55 -7.98 10.43
C PHE A 136 16.04 -8.94 11.53
N ASN A 137 15.07 -8.52 12.33
CA ASN A 137 14.46 -9.34 13.39
C ASN A 137 13.34 -10.24 12.87
N TYR A 138 12.75 -9.92 11.71
CA TYR A 138 11.62 -10.65 11.12
C TYR A 138 12.03 -11.51 9.93
N VAL A 139 13.14 -11.20 9.27
CA VAL A 139 13.67 -11.93 8.12
C VAL A 139 15.10 -12.39 8.46
N PRO A 140 15.29 -13.63 8.96
CA PRO A 140 16.61 -14.13 9.37
C PRO A 140 17.66 -14.10 8.25
N GLU A 141 17.24 -14.30 7.00
CA GLU A 141 18.10 -14.35 5.82
C GLU A 141 18.40 -12.95 5.25
N MET A 142 17.91 -11.87 5.88
CA MET A 142 17.99 -10.52 5.29
C MET A 142 19.42 -10.05 5.08
N GLU A 143 20.33 -10.39 5.99
CA GLU A 143 21.76 -10.09 5.87
C GLU A 143 22.35 -10.69 4.59
N GLU A 144 22.09 -11.97 4.34
CA GLU A 144 22.55 -12.66 3.14
C GLU A 144 21.92 -12.08 1.88
N ILE A 145 20.61 -11.84 1.90
CA ILE A 145 19.88 -11.24 0.76
C ILE A 145 20.44 -9.84 0.45
N MET A 146 20.70 -8.99 1.45
CA MET A 146 21.25 -7.64 1.23
C MET A 146 22.68 -7.70 0.69
N ARG A 147 23.52 -8.58 1.23
CA ARG A 147 24.89 -8.80 0.77
C ARG A 147 24.91 -9.25 -0.69
N GLU A 148 24.10 -10.24 -1.05
CA GLU A 148 24.01 -10.72 -2.43
C GLU A 148 23.42 -9.65 -3.36
N TYR A 149 22.41 -8.93 -2.90
CA TYR A 149 21.76 -7.88 -3.69
C TYR A 149 22.69 -6.71 -3.99
N ALA A 150 23.39 -6.17 -2.99
CA ALA A 150 24.28 -5.03 -3.16
C ALA A 150 25.65 -5.38 -3.76
N GLY A 151 26.01 -6.67 -3.78
CA GLY A 151 27.26 -7.16 -4.36
C GLY A 151 28.47 -7.01 -3.45
N SER A 152 29.65 -7.37 -3.97
CA SER A 152 30.91 -7.51 -3.21
C SER A 152 31.41 -6.24 -2.52
N ARG A 153 30.93 -5.05 -2.95
CA ARG A 153 31.32 -3.76 -2.37
C ARG A 153 30.55 -3.39 -1.12
N PHE A 154 29.40 -4.01 -0.89
CA PHE A 154 28.64 -3.80 0.33
C PHE A 154 29.08 -4.81 1.38
N ILE A 155 29.66 -4.29 2.46
CA ILE A 155 30.04 -5.08 3.62
C ILE A 155 29.02 -4.76 4.71
N ASP A 156 28.20 -5.76 5.04
CA ASP A 156 27.31 -5.67 6.19
C ASP A 156 28.15 -5.88 7.47
N ASP A 157 28.11 -4.90 8.36
CA ASP A 157 28.82 -4.93 9.63
C ASP A 157 27.84 -5.30 10.74
N SER A 158 27.83 -6.58 11.11
CA SER A 158 26.95 -7.13 12.15
C SER A 158 27.27 -6.61 13.56
N THR A 159 28.39 -5.88 13.75
CA THR A 159 28.70 -5.22 15.02
C THR A 159 27.95 -3.90 15.21
N ARG A 160 27.41 -3.33 14.11
CA ARG A 160 26.65 -2.08 14.12
C ARG A 160 25.18 -2.31 14.44
N SER A 161 24.47 -1.23 14.76
CA SER A 161 23.03 -1.31 14.98
C SER A 161 22.29 -1.67 13.69
N ASN A 162 21.14 -2.34 13.81
CA ASN A 162 20.30 -2.65 12.65
C ASN A 162 19.87 -1.39 11.87
N GLU A 163 19.71 -0.26 12.55
CA GLU A 163 19.43 1.04 11.93
C GLU A 163 20.57 1.46 10.99
N GLU A 164 21.81 1.40 11.49
CA GLU A 164 22.99 1.74 10.73
C GLU A 164 23.24 0.77 9.56
N ARG A 165 22.98 -0.52 9.77
CA ARG A 165 23.08 -1.56 8.73
C ARG A 165 22.09 -1.29 7.59
N LEU A 166 20.83 -1.02 7.92
CA LEU A 166 19.82 -0.67 6.91
C LEU A 166 20.17 0.65 6.20
N ALA A 167 20.63 1.65 6.94
CA ALA A 167 21.05 2.94 6.37
C ALA A 167 22.23 2.76 5.39
N ALA A 168 23.23 1.94 5.74
CA ALA A 168 24.36 1.62 4.87
C ALA A 168 23.91 0.90 3.60
N PHE A 169 23.01 -0.09 3.72
CA PHE A 169 22.45 -0.79 2.57
C PHE A 169 21.70 0.18 1.63
N ARG A 170 20.84 1.04 2.18
CA ARG A 170 20.11 2.05 1.41
C ARG A 170 21.03 3.07 0.75
N ALA A 171 22.12 3.44 1.41
CA ALA A 171 23.13 4.37 0.88
C ALA A 171 23.93 3.76 -0.29
N SER A 172 24.06 2.43 -0.36
CA SER A 172 24.71 1.76 -1.50
C SER A 172 23.93 1.90 -2.81
N ILE A 173 22.63 2.19 -2.75
CA ILE A 173 21.76 2.28 -3.91
C ILE A 173 21.79 3.72 -4.46
N SER A 174 22.31 3.87 -5.68
CA SER A 174 22.68 5.19 -6.23
C SER A 174 21.49 6.07 -6.60
N THR A 175 20.44 5.54 -7.23
CA THR A 175 19.36 6.37 -7.80
C THR A 175 18.15 6.51 -6.86
N PRO A 176 17.44 7.67 -6.88
CA PRO A 176 16.20 7.85 -6.11
C PRO A 176 15.11 6.82 -6.47
N THR A 177 14.99 6.47 -7.75
CA THR A 177 14.03 5.44 -8.21
C THR A 177 14.36 4.08 -7.60
N SER A 178 15.61 3.64 -7.69
CA SER A 178 16.04 2.36 -7.14
C SER A 178 15.87 2.30 -5.63
N ARG A 179 16.20 3.39 -4.91
CA ARG A 179 16.00 3.49 -3.45
C ARG A 179 14.54 3.36 -3.05
N THR A 180 13.65 4.17 -3.62
CA THR A 180 12.20 4.09 -3.32
C THR A 180 11.62 2.73 -3.66
N ASP A 181 12.08 2.12 -4.75
CA ASP A 181 11.63 0.82 -5.21
C ASP A 181 12.07 -0.31 -4.26
N VAL A 182 13.33 -0.31 -3.83
CA VAL A 182 13.84 -1.27 -2.83
C VAL A 182 13.19 -1.05 -1.47
N ASP A 183 13.05 0.19 -1.01
CA ASP A 183 12.37 0.52 0.25
C ASP A 183 10.94 -0.03 0.26
N THR A 184 10.21 0.11 -0.85
CA THR A 184 8.85 -0.43 -0.99
C THR A 184 8.82 -1.96 -0.87
N VAL A 185 9.81 -2.65 -1.47
CA VAL A 185 9.91 -4.11 -1.37
C VAL A 185 10.22 -4.54 0.06
N LEU A 186 11.21 -3.91 0.71
CA LEU A 186 11.59 -4.22 2.08
C LEU A 186 10.43 -3.93 3.07
N LEU A 187 9.71 -2.81 2.90
CA LEU A 187 8.53 -2.49 3.71
C LEU A 187 7.44 -3.56 3.56
N THR A 188 7.16 -3.96 2.32
CA THR A 188 6.17 -5.02 2.06
C THR A 188 6.58 -6.31 2.73
N ARG A 189 7.87 -6.68 2.62
CA ARG A 189 8.43 -7.88 3.25
C ARG A 189 8.31 -7.85 4.78
N LEU A 190 8.67 -6.73 5.41
CA LEU A 190 8.53 -6.54 6.85
C LEU A 190 7.07 -6.66 7.30
N ILE A 191 6.14 -6.00 6.60
CA ILE A 191 4.70 -6.07 6.92
C ILE A 191 4.17 -7.50 6.83
N VAL A 192 4.58 -8.24 5.80
CA VAL A 192 4.19 -9.63 5.59
C VAL A 192 4.71 -10.54 6.70
N GLU A 193 5.99 -10.43 7.05
CA GLU A 193 6.56 -11.26 8.11
C GLU A 193 6.01 -10.89 9.49
N PHE A 194 5.69 -9.61 9.72
CA PHE A 194 4.93 -9.20 10.90
C PHE A 194 3.53 -9.84 10.92
N ALA A 195 2.81 -9.83 9.79
CA ALA A 195 1.49 -10.43 9.67
C ALA A 195 1.51 -11.91 10.05
N LYS A 196 2.45 -12.68 9.47
CA LYS A 196 2.63 -14.11 9.77
C LYS A 196 2.92 -14.35 11.24
N LYS A 197 3.89 -13.63 11.82
CA LYS A 197 4.27 -13.77 13.23
C LYS A 197 3.12 -13.41 14.17
N SER A 198 2.23 -12.53 13.74
CA SER A 198 1.04 -12.09 14.50
C SER A 198 -0.19 -12.97 14.27
N GLY A 199 -0.08 -14.04 13.46
CA GLY A 199 -1.19 -14.94 13.12
C GLY A 199 -2.23 -14.31 12.20
N CYS A 200 -1.88 -13.27 11.44
CA CYS A 200 -2.78 -12.64 10.49
C CYS A 200 -2.75 -13.37 9.13
N GLU A 201 -3.92 -13.73 8.61
CA GLU A 201 -4.07 -14.46 7.33
C GLU A 201 -4.00 -13.53 6.11
N SER A 202 -4.39 -12.27 6.30
CA SER A 202 -4.40 -11.26 5.24
C SER A 202 -3.93 -9.89 5.72
N VAL A 203 -3.33 -9.14 4.80
CA VAL A 203 -3.02 -7.71 4.95
C VAL A 203 -4.05 -6.90 4.16
N ILE A 204 -4.67 -5.94 4.85
CA ILE A 204 -5.59 -4.99 4.25
C ILE A 204 -4.83 -3.70 3.97
N TRP A 205 -4.60 -3.40 2.70
CA TRP A 205 -3.85 -2.23 2.28
C TRP A 205 -4.76 -1.02 2.08
N GLY A 206 -4.32 0.14 2.55
CA GLY A 206 -4.98 1.43 2.36
C GLY A 206 -4.82 2.03 0.95
N ASP A 207 -4.47 1.25 -0.07
CA ASP A 207 -4.32 1.80 -1.42
C ASP A 207 -5.68 2.11 -2.05
N SER A 208 -5.87 3.38 -2.43
CA SER A 208 -7.02 3.85 -3.20
C SER A 208 -6.90 3.52 -4.68
N ASP A 209 -7.97 3.68 -5.46
CA ASP A 209 -7.94 3.56 -6.93
C ASP A 209 -6.77 4.36 -7.55
N SER A 210 -6.63 5.61 -7.10
CA SER A 210 -5.59 6.53 -7.58
C SER A 210 -4.19 6.00 -7.23
N ARG A 211 -4.00 5.43 -6.04
CA ARG A 211 -2.70 4.87 -5.64
C ARG A 211 -2.40 3.58 -6.39
N LEU A 212 -3.39 2.71 -6.60
CA LEU A 212 -3.24 1.48 -7.37
C LEU A 212 -2.91 1.76 -8.83
N ALA A 213 -3.55 2.76 -9.45
CA ALA A 213 -3.22 3.20 -10.80
C ALA A 213 -1.76 3.70 -10.90
N ALA A 214 -1.32 4.52 -9.94
CA ALA A 214 0.06 5.00 -9.89
C ALA A 214 1.06 3.85 -9.69
N LYS A 215 0.79 2.93 -8.75
CA LYS A 215 1.60 1.71 -8.54
C LYS A 215 1.68 0.85 -9.79
N ALA A 216 0.57 0.70 -10.53
CA ALA A 216 0.55 -0.07 -11.75
C ALA A 216 1.44 0.54 -12.85
N LEU A 217 1.28 1.83 -13.12
CA LEU A 217 2.11 2.53 -14.10
C LEU A 217 3.60 2.52 -13.72
N ALA A 218 3.91 2.76 -12.44
CA ALA A 218 5.27 2.73 -11.93
C ALA A 218 5.88 1.33 -12.02
N GLY A 219 5.12 0.30 -11.64
CA GLY A 219 5.53 -1.10 -11.73
C GLY A 219 5.88 -1.51 -13.16
N VAL A 220 5.03 -1.17 -14.12
CA VAL A 220 5.30 -1.43 -15.55
C VAL A 220 6.55 -0.69 -16.02
N ALA A 221 6.67 0.61 -15.73
CA ALA A 221 7.82 1.43 -16.13
C ALA A 221 9.15 0.93 -15.52
N LYS A 222 9.11 0.34 -14.32
CA LYS A 222 10.28 -0.26 -13.65
C LYS A 222 10.60 -1.68 -14.13
N GLY A 223 9.73 -2.31 -14.93
CA GLY A 223 9.89 -3.71 -15.35
C GLY A 223 9.45 -4.74 -14.30
N ARG A 224 8.54 -4.36 -13.39
CA ARG A 224 8.03 -5.20 -12.30
C ARG A 224 6.77 -5.99 -12.69
N GLY A 225 6.64 -6.41 -13.95
CA GLY A 225 5.46 -7.12 -14.44
C GLY A 225 5.12 -8.38 -13.64
N ALA A 226 6.15 -9.15 -13.22
CA ALA A 226 5.97 -10.38 -12.44
C ALA A 226 5.45 -10.14 -11.01
N SER A 227 5.88 -9.06 -10.34
CA SER A 227 5.41 -8.72 -9.00
C SER A 227 4.12 -7.90 -9.01
N LEU A 228 3.82 -7.23 -10.13
CA LEU A 228 2.68 -6.33 -10.22
C LEU A 228 1.35 -7.03 -9.92
N THR A 229 1.20 -8.29 -10.34
CA THR A 229 -0.03 -9.07 -10.20
C THR A 229 -0.54 -9.13 -8.77
N TRP A 230 0.34 -9.22 -7.77
CA TRP A 230 -0.05 -9.22 -6.35
C TRP A 230 0.16 -7.86 -5.66
N GLN A 231 0.93 -6.94 -6.23
CA GLN A 231 1.12 -5.59 -5.66
C GLN A 231 -0.08 -4.65 -5.85
N VAL A 232 -0.95 -4.96 -6.81
CA VAL A 232 -2.11 -4.13 -7.11
C VAL A 232 -3.40 -4.93 -7.27
N SER A 233 -3.41 -6.24 -7.01
CA SER A 233 -4.62 -7.07 -7.13
C SER A 233 -4.93 -7.79 -5.83
N ASP A 234 -6.22 -8.00 -5.57
CA ASP A 234 -6.67 -8.80 -4.43
C ASP A 234 -6.28 -10.27 -4.67
N GLY A 235 -5.71 -10.96 -3.67
CA GLY A 235 -5.31 -12.37 -3.84
C GLY A 235 -4.16 -12.83 -2.95
N MET A 236 -3.68 -14.04 -3.20
CA MET A 236 -2.55 -14.61 -2.46
C MET A 236 -1.24 -13.96 -2.92
N SER A 237 -0.46 -13.42 -1.97
CA SER A 237 0.89 -12.93 -2.25
C SER A 237 1.87 -14.12 -2.39
N PRO A 238 3.04 -13.93 -3.02
CA PRO A 238 4.05 -14.99 -3.13
C PRO A 238 4.63 -15.41 -1.78
N TRP A 239 4.29 -14.71 -0.70
CA TRP A 239 4.72 -15.03 0.65
C TRP A 239 3.67 -15.80 1.46
N GLY A 240 2.55 -16.21 0.85
CA GLY A 240 1.53 -17.01 1.54
C GLY A 240 0.59 -16.22 2.47
N VAL A 241 0.56 -14.88 2.32
CA VAL A 241 -0.40 -14.00 3.01
C VAL A 241 -1.29 -13.34 1.96
N ARG A 242 -2.60 -13.26 2.19
CA ARG A 242 -3.51 -12.60 1.23
C ARG A 242 -3.36 -11.09 1.29
N PHE A 243 -3.37 -10.43 0.14
CA PHE A 243 -3.45 -8.97 0.04
C PHE A 243 -4.85 -8.58 -0.41
N GLU A 244 -5.42 -7.60 0.29
CA GLU A 244 -6.74 -7.06 0.01
C GLU A 244 -6.66 -5.53 -0.06
N TYR A 245 -7.35 -4.92 -1.03
CA TYR A 245 -7.33 -3.49 -1.30
C TYR A 245 -8.76 -2.90 -1.23
N PRO A 246 -9.37 -2.74 -0.05
CA PRO A 246 -10.79 -2.36 0.05
C PRO A 246 -11.12 -0.96 -0.48
N LEU A 247 -10.13 -0.08 -0.58
CA LEU A 247 -10.28 1.28 -1.13
C LEU A 247 -10.13 1.33 -2.66
N ARG A 248 -9.98 0.19 -3.34
CA ARG A 248 -9.78 0.09 -4.80
C ARG A 248 -10.82 0.82 -5.64
N ASP A 249 -12.05 0.98 -5.15
CA ASP A 249 -13.14 1.64 -5.89
C ASP A 249 -13.36 3.11 -5.49
N LEU A 250 -12.41 3.67 -4.75
CA LEU A 250 -12.44 5.01 -4.17
C LEU A 250 -11.26 5.84 -4.66
N TYR A 251 -11.55 7.06 -5.13
CA TYR A 251 -10.51 8.01 -5.53
C TYR A 251 -9.92 8.68 -4.30
N LYS A 252 -8.65 9.10 -4.38
CA LYS A 252 -8.01 9.85 -3.27
C LYS A 252 -8.80 11.12 -2.89
N ALA A 253 -9.39 11.82 -3.86
CA ALA A 253 -10.23 12.99 -3.59
C ALA A 253 -11.49 12.66 -2.76
N GLU A 254 -12.08 11.48 -2.95
CA GLU A 254 -13.22 11.01 -2.14
C GLU A 254 -12.78 10.70 -0.70
N LEU A 255 -11.56 10.21 -0.50
CA LEU A 255 -11.00 9.94 0.83
C LEU A 255 -10.66 11.23 1.58
N LEU A 256 -10.15 12.26 0.88
CA LEU A 256 -9.96 13.60 1.45
C LEU A 256 -11.28 14.23 1.87
N GLN A 257 -12.33 14.10 1.04
CA GLN A 257 -13.68 14.56 1.43
C GLN A 257 -14.22 13.80 2.64
N TYR A 258 -13.94 12.49 2.75
CA TYR A 258 -14.35 11.69 3.91
C TYR A 258 -13.65 12.16 5.18
N GLU A 259 -12.34 12.39 5.12
CA GLU A 259 -11.55 12.93 6.22
C GLU A 259 -12.07 14.29 6.69
N SER A 260 -12.42 15.20 5.76
CA SER A 260 -12.95 16.53 6.11
C SER A 260 -14.28 16.53 6.88
N VAL A 261 -15.01 15.41 6.91
CA VAL A 261 -16.30 15.27 7.63
C VAL A 261 -16.22 14.29 8.81
N CYS A 262 -14.99 13.92 9.23
CA CYS A 262 -14.72 13.07 10.39
C CYS A 262 -13.68 13.75 11.29
N ALA A 263 -14.14 14.39 12.37
CA ALA A 263 -13.26 15.13 13.29
C ALA A 263 -12.24 14.21 13.98
N GLU A 264 -12.57 12.93 14.16
CA GLU A 264 -11.71 11.91 14.75
C GLU A 264 -10.43 11.66 13.95
N LEU A 265 -10.43 12.00 12.65
CA LEU A 265 -9.28 11.79 11.76
C LEU A 265 -8.29 12.95 11.74
N SER A 266 -8.71 14.15 12.14
CA SER A 266 -7.91 15.37 11.97
C SER A 266 -6.57 15.32 12.72
N ASP A 267 -6.55 14.72 13.91
CA ASP A 267 -5.32 14.59 14.72
C ASP A 267 -4.48 13.36 14.34
N ILE A 268 -5.01 12.45 13.52
CA ILE A 268 -4.33 11.21 13.11
C ILE A 268 -3.69 11.35 11.73
N VAL A 269 -4.36 12.05 10.82
CA VAL A 269 -3.90 12.17 9.44
C VAL A 269 -2.73 13.15 9.35
N ILE A 270 -1.60 12.67 8.83
CA ILE A 270 -0.49 13.52 8.43
C ILE A 270 -0.76 13.94 6.97
N PRO A 271 -0.98 15.25 6.71
CA PRO A 271 -1.22 15.73 5.35
C PRO A 271 -0.01 15.45 4.45
N ASP A 272 -0.28 15.07 3.20
CA ASP A 272 0.79 14.96 2.21
C ASP A 272 1.45 16.33 2.04
N GLN A 273 2.78 16.37 2.09
CA GLN A 273 3.50 17.60 1.75
C GLN A 273 3.22 17.94 0.28
N PRO A 274 2.88 19.21 -0.02
CA PRO A 274 2.68 19.62 -1.40
C PRO A 274 3.99 19.36 -2.17
N PRO A 275 3.91 18.78 -3.38
CA PRO A 275 5.09 18.55 -4.19
C PRO A 275 5.80 19.88 -4.42
N SER A 276 7.10 19.95 -4.11
CA SER A 276 7.89 21.14 -4.42
C SER A 276 8.00 21.30 -5.94
N ASP A 277 7.55 22.45 -6.45
CA ASP A 277 7.65 22.83 -7.87
C ASP A 277 9.11 23.05 -8.32
N ASN A 278 10.02 23.24 -7.36
CA ASN A 278 11.45 23.46 -7.61
C ASN A 278 12.23 22.17 -7.82
N VAL A 279 11.61 20.99 -7.62
CA VAL A 279 12.29 19.71 -7.83
C VAL A 279 12.24 19.36 -9.32
N LEU A 280 13.41 19.42 -9.96
CA LEU A 280 13.58 18.98 -11.35
C LEU A 280 13.08 17.53 -11.50
N THR A 281 12.32 17.26 -12.56
CA THR A 281 11.75 15.93 -12.85
C THR A 281 12.78 14.81 -12.79
N LYS A 282 14.03 15.09 -13.18
CA LYS A 282 15.15 14.12 -13.15
C LYS A 282 15.53 13.64 -11.75
N ASN A 283 15.15 14.38 -10.71
CA ASN A 283 15.43 14.04 -9.30
C ASN A 283 14.26 13.29 -8.65
N LEU A 284 13.13 13.15 -9.34
CA LEU A 284 11.98 12.40 -8.85
C LEU A 284 12.17 10.91 -9.09
N SER A 285 11.71 10.09 -8.14
CA SER A 285 11.54 8.67 -8.41
C SER A 285 10.42 8.44 -9.43
N ILE A 286 10.47 7.32 -10.17
CA ILE A 286 9.37 6.92 -11.05
C ILE A 286 8.04 6.85 -10.28
N ASP A 287 8.05 6.32 -9.06
CA ASP A 287 6.86 6.25 -8.20
C ASP A 287 6.27 7.63 -7.90
N GLU A 288 7.12 8.60 -7.57
CA GLU A 288 6.68 9.98 -7.32
C GLU A 288 6.17 10.66 -8.59
N LEU A 289 6.86 10.46 -9.71
CA LEU A 289 6.41 10.97 -11.02
C LEU A 289 5.04 10.42 -11.40
N MET A 290 4.82 9.11 -11.22
CA MET A 290 3.53 8.47 -11.51
C MET A 290 2.44 8.94 -10.54
N LEU A 291 2.76 9.14 -9.26
CA LEU A 291 1.81 9.67 -8.29
C LEU A 291 1.37 11.10 -8.68
N ARG A 292 2.32 11.98 -9.03
CA ARG A 292 2.01 13.34 -9.52
C ARG A 292 1.20 13.32 -10.81
N TYR A 293 1.54 12.43 -11.75
CA TYR A 293 0.80 12.24 -12.99
C TYR A 293 -0.67 11.86 -12.73
N VAL A 294 -0.92 10.85 -11.88
CA VAL A 294 -2.27 10.41 -11.55
C VAL A 294 -3.05 11.48 -10.78
N GLN A 295 -2.40 12.23 -9.89
CA GLN A 295 -3.05 13.33 -9.17
C GLN A 295 -3.49 14.45 -10.12
N ASN A 296 -2.60 14.88 -11.04
CA ASN A 296 -2.85 16.01 -11.93
C ASN A 296 -3.76 15.65 -13.11
N GLN A 297 -3.54 14.49 -13.75
CA GLN A 297 -4.29 14.06 -14.93
C GLN A 297 -5.52 13.22 -14.56
N GLY A 298 -5.49 12.51 -13.43
CA GLY A 298 -6.63 11.72 -12.97
C GLY A 298 -7.86 12.56 -12.63
N ALA A 299 -7.67 13.82 -12.21
CA ALA A 299 -8.79 14.75 -12.01
C ALA A 299 -9.51 15.07 -13.32
N LYS A 300 -8.77 15.18 -14.44
CA LYS A 300 -9.33 15.45 -15.78
C LYS A 300 -9.96 14.20 -16.39
N TYR A 301 -9.37 13.03 -16.12
CA TYR A 301 -9.80 11.76 -16.72
C TYR A 301 -9.94 10.63 -15.69
N PRO A 302 -10.91 10.70 -14.76
CA PRO A 302 -11.05 9.68 -13.71
C PRO A 302 -11.28 8.26 -14.25
N GLY A 303 -11.99 8.14 -15.38
CA GLY A 303 -12.23 6.86 -16.04
C GLY A 303 -10.97 6.17 -16.56
N VAL A 304 -9.93 6.93 -16.91
CA VAL A 304 -8.65 6.38 -17.38
C VAL A 304 -7.91 5.71 -16.22
N MET A 305 -7.82 6.38 -15.07
CA MET A 305 -7.15 5.81 -13.89
C MET A 305 -7.86 4.55 -13.39
N ALA A 306 -9.19 4.57 -13.35
CA ALA A 306 -9.98 3.40 -13.02
C ALA A 306 -9.78 2.24 -14.02
N ASN A 307 -9.61 2.54 -15.32
CA ASN A 307 -9.30 1.52 -16.32
C ASN A 307 -7.90 0.93 -16.14
N VAL A 308 -6.89 1.74 -15.80
CA VAL A 308 -5.54 1.26 -15.49
C VAL A 308 -5.58 0.28 -14.31
N ALA A 309 -6.19 0.67 -13.19
CA ALA A 309 -6.30 -0.18 -12.01
C ALA A 309 -7.09 -1.47 -12.30
N ARG A 310 -8.21 -1.38 -13.03
CA ARG A 310 -8.99 -2.57 -13.44
C ARG A 310 -8.24 -3.49 -14.39
N THR A 311 -7.45 -2.94 -15.30
CA THR A 311 -6.67 -3.75 -16.26
C THR A 311 -5.55 -4.48 -15.53
N ALA A 312 -4.85 -3.79 -14.63
CA ALA A 312 -3.84 -4.43 -13.80
C ALA A 312 -4.42 -5.54 -12.91
N ASN A 313 -5.64 -5.36 -12.38
CA ASN A 313 -6.35 -6.37 -11.58
C ASN A 313 -6.81 -7.62 -12.37
N LYS A 314 -6.74 -7.60 -13.71
CA LYS A 314 -7.02 -8.77 -14.55
C LYS A 314 -5.77 -9.59 -14.85
N LEU A 315 -4.59 -9.10 -14.46
CA LEU A 315 -3.33 -9.80 -14.66
C LEU A 315 -3.28 -10.98 -13.69
N ASN A 316 -3.19 -12.19 -14.24
CA ASN A 316 -3.00 -13.38 -13.44
C ASN A 316 -1.51 -13.65 -13.24
N PRO A 317 -1.08 -14.08 -12.04
CA PRO A 317 0.25 -14.60 -11.87
C PRO A 317 0.44 -15.83 -12.77
N SER A 318 1.61 -15.96 -13.39
CA SER A 318 1.99 -17.20 -14.07
C SER A 318 2.14 -18.31 -13.05
N THR A 319 1.27 -19.32 -13.13
CA THR A 319 1.25 -20.48 -12.24
C THR A 319 2.25 -21.52 -12.72
N SER A 320 3.42 -21.57 -12.10
CA SER A 320 4.35 -22.68 -12.22
C SER A 320 4.81 -23.04 -10.83
N ASP A 321 4.28 -24.14 -10.28
CA ASP A 321 4.38 -24.53 -8.86
C ASP A 321 5.81 -24.75 -8.33
N ASN A 322 6.85 -24.62 -9.17
CA ASN A 322 8.26 -24.81 -8.80
C ASN A 322 9.21 -23.80 -9.47
N ALA A 323 8.72 -22.68 -9.99
CA ALA A 323 9.62 -21.72 -10.61
C ALA A 323 10.37 -20.88 -9.57
N PRO A 324 11.65 -20.53 -9.83
CA PRO A 324 12.46 -19.76 -8.91
C PRO A 324 11.81 -18.40 -8.65
N THR A 325 11.80 -17.98 -7.38
CA THR A 325 11.29 -16.69 -6.94
C THR A 325 12.43 -15.77 -6.52
N CYS A 326 12.21 -14.47 -6.67
CA CYS A 326 13.19 -13.45 -6.37
C CYS A 326 13.46 -13.42 -4.86
N ALA A 327 14.71 -13.57 -4.42
CA ALA A 327 15.08 -13.55 -3.01
C ALA A 327 14.63 -12.26 -2.29
N LEU A 328 14.61 -11.12 -3.00
CA LEU A 328 14.21 -9.82 -2.44
C LEU A 328 12.69 -9.60 -2.42
N CYS A 329 12.01 -9.78 -3.56
CA CYS A 329 10.58 -9.43 -3.71
C CYS A 329 9.63 -10.61 -3.88
N ALA A 330 10.13 -11.84 -3.90
CA ALA A 330 9.44 -13.08 -4.21
C ALA A 330 8.66 -13.10 -5.55
N GLY A 331 8.84 -12.09 -6.40
CA GLY A 331 8.36 -12.11 -7.78
C GLY A 331 9.08 -13.18 -8.59
N LEU A 332 8.39 -13.78 -9.55
CA LEU A 332 8.96 -14.82 -10.39
C LEU A 332 10.28 -14.37 -11.05
N VAL A 333 11.34 -15.18 -10.93
CA VAL A 333 12.58 -15.00 -11.68
C VAL A 333 12.35 -15.61 -13.06
N GLY A 334 12.32 -14.75 -14.08
CA GLY A 334 12.09 -15.20 -15.45
C GLY A 334 13.27 -16.04 -15.93
N ASN A 335 13.03 -17.33 -16.18
CA ASN A 335 13.87 -18.13 -17.08
C ASN A 335 12.97 -19.06 -17.91
N VAL A 336 12.09 -18.46 -18.71
CA VAL A 336 11.24 -19.25 -19.61
C VAL A 336 12.05 -19.47 -20.88
N LYS A 337 12.68 -20.64 -21.00
CA LYS A 337 13.00 -21.23 -22.31
C LYS A 337 11.74 -21.16 -23.17
N GLY A 338 11.57 -20.10 -23.96
CA GLY A 338 10.35 -19.85 -24.75
C GLY A 338 9.82 -18.42 -24.78
N ASN A 339 10.30 -17.48 -23.95
CA ASN A 339 9.91 -16.07 -24.09
C ASN A 339 10.79 -15.36 -25.14
N SER A 340 10.38 -15.44 -26.42
CA SER A 340 10.94 -14.64 -27.52
C SER A 340 10.50 -13.16 -27.48
N GLY A 341 9.83 -12.73 -26.40
CA GLY A 341 9.33 -11.38 -26.22
C GLY A 341 10.28 -10.54 -25.37
N VAL A 342 10.89 -9.53 -26.01
CA VAL A 342 11.63 -8.38 -25.44
C VAL A 342 12.19 -8.62 -24.02
N THR A 343 13.19 -9.49 -23.90
CA THR A 343 14.17 -9.38 -22.82
C THR A 343 15.15 -8.29 -23.23
N VAL A 344 15.11 -7.13 -22.56
CA VAL A 344 16.18 -6.14 -22.69
C VAL A 344 17.36 -6.67 -21.89
N ALA A 345 18.28 -7.31 -22.61
CA ALA A 345 19.61 -7.83 -22.24
C ALA A 345 19.76 -9.33 -22.48
N ASN A 346 20.75 -9.66 -23.32
CA ASN A 346 21.35 -10.98 -23.46
C ASN A 346 21.94 -11.40 -22.10
N GLN A 347 21.16 -12.01 -21.22
CA GLN A 347 21.64 -12.58 -19.95
C GLN A 347 21.88 -14.08 -20.08
N ALA A 348 22.56 -14.52 -21.14
CA ALA A 348 22.87 -15.92 -21.36
C ALA A 348 24.21 -16.36 -20.73
N GLU A 349 25.04 -15.45 -20.22
CA GLU A 349 26.43 -15.79 -19.85
C GLU A 349 26.83 -15.49 -18.39
N ASP A 350 26.05 -14.73 -17.61
CA ASP A 350 26.38 -14.45 -16.20
C ASP A 350 25.64 -15.38 -15.21
N ASN A 351 26.34 -16.45 -14.80
CA ASN A 351 25.95 -17.41 -13.76
C ASN A 351 25.67 -16.80 -12.37
N HIS A 352 25.86 -15.49 -12.18
CA HIS A 352 25.66 -14.77 -10.91
C HIS A 352 24.22 -14.24 -10.69
N SER A 353 23.29 -14.41 -11.64
CA SER A 353 22.02 -13.65 -11.70
C SER A 353 20.72 -14.45 -11.50
N SER A 354 20.78 -15.64 -10.91
CA SER A 354 19.61 -16.54 -10.83
C SER A 354 18.62 -16.24 -9.68
N GLN A 355 18.99 -15.39 -8.72
CA GLN A 355 18.18 -15.19 -7.50
C GLN A 355 17.29 -13.94 -7.50
N PHE A 356 17.48 -12.99 -8.42
CA PHE A 356 16.71 -11.74 -8.44
C PHE A 356 15.92 -11.57 -9.74
N CYS A 357 14.67 -11.13 -9.65
CA CYS A 357 13.88 -10.84 -10.85
C CYS A 357 14.39 -9.58 -11.57
N TYR A 358 14.04 -9.44 -12.85
CA TYR A 358 14.42 -8.29 -13.69
C TYR A 358 14.26 -6.92 -13.02
N GLY A 359 13.09 -6.67 -12.43
CA GLY A 359 12.82 -5.40 -11.74
C GLY A 359 13.75 -5.16 -10.54
N CYS A 360 14.07 -6.21 -9.78
CA CYS A 360 15.02 -6.12 -8.67
C CYS A 360 16.46 -5.94 -9.17
N MET A 361 16.87 -6.62 -10.24
CA MET A 361 18.22 -6.47 -10.80
C MET A 361 18.50 -5.05 -11.28
N ARG A 362 17.53 -4.38 -11.92
CA ARG A 362 17.70 -2.99 -12.40
C ARG A 362 17.84 -1.97 -11.29
N SER A 363 17.40 -2.31 -10.09
CA SER A 363 17.49 -1.45 -8.91
C SER A 363 18.77 -1.70 -8.08
N ARG A 364 19.63 -2.66 -8.49
CA ARG A 364 20.90 -2.94 -7.80
C ARG A 364 21.88 -1.76 -7.94
N PRO A 365 22.78 -1.56 -6.97
CA PRO A 365 23.95 -0.71 -7.14
C PRO A 365 24.75 -1.11 -8.37
N GLU A 366 25.27 -0.15 -9.13
CA GLU A 366 26.17 -0.44 -10.24
C GLU A 366 27.50 -1.00 -9.68
N GLU A 367 27.93 -2.16 -10.19
CA GLU A 367 29.33 -2.54 -10.12
C GLU A 367 30.08 -1.59 -11.07
N LEU A 368 30.56 -0.45 -10.58
CA LEU A 368 31.39 0.43 -11.42
C LEU A 368 32.62 -0.37 -11.88
N CYS A 369 32.71 -0.69 -13.17
CA CYS A 369 33.89 -1.31 -13.77
C CYS A 369 35.18 -0.56 -13.42
#